data_AF-A0A7S1H3V3-F1
#
_entry.id   AF-A0A7S1H3V3-F1
#
_cell.length_a   1.000
_cell.length_b   1.000
_cell.length_c   1.000
_cell.angle_alpha   90.00
_cell.angle_beta   90.00
_cell.angle_gamma   90.00
#
_symmetry.space_group_name_H-M   'P 1'
#
loop_
_entity.id
_entity.type
_entity.pdbx_description
1 polymer ?
#
loop_
_entity_poly.entity_id
_entity_poly.type
_entity_poly.pdbx_seq_one_letter_code
_entity_poly.pdbx_strand_id
1 'polypeptide(L)'
;ILAQNLSKKFEEKFQKVLQDNGLVGQGQPSQGNADLVSLEEKKAFAKSLYKLTKDEVGKILVELDQKCPAALVKNSSEDEVELNVDKITPTMFAELVTFANGCIANHQGKGGKNSSKSGSKKKARTT
;
A
#
# COMPACT_ATOMS: atom_id res chain seq x y z
N ILE A 1 13.71 -3.92 -39.62
CA ILE A 1 13.64 -2.50 -39.17
C ILE A 1 12.35 -2.17 -38.39
N LEU A 2 11.25 -2.92 -38.60
CA LEU A 2 10.01 -2.72 -37.83
C LEU A 2 10.12 -3.21 -36.37
N ALA A 3 10.72 -4.39 -36.16
CA ALA A 3 10.90 -4.98 -34.82
C ALA A 3 11.68 -4.04 -33.87
N GLN A 4 12.78 -3.45 -34.33
CA GLN A 4 13.58 -2.50 -33.54
C GLN A 4 12.79 -1.24 -33.15
N ASN A 5 11.93 -0.73 -34.04
CA ASN A 5 11.07 0.43 -33.73
C ASN A 5 9.97 0.10 -32.72
N LEU A 6 9.41 -1.12 -32.79
CA LEU A 6 8.42 -1.59 -31.83
C LEU A 6 9.04 -1.87 -30.46
N SER A 7 10.25 -2.47 -30.42
CA SER A 7 11.00 -2.67 -29.18
C SER A 7 11.28 -1.35 -28.47
N LYS A 8 11.73 -0.33 -29.19
CA LYS A 8 12.03 0.98 -28.60
C LYS A 8 10.80 1.68 -28.04
N LYS A 9 9.67 1.64 -28.77
CA LYS A 9 8.39 2.18 -28.29
C LYS A 9 7.82 1.40 -27.10
N PHE A 10 8.04 0.09 -27.08
CA PHE A 10 7.65 -0.74 -25.94
C PHE A 10 8.42 -0.34 -24.68
N GLU A 11 9.74 -0.20 -24.75
CA GLU A 11 10.56 0.22 -23.61
C GLU A 11 10.13 1.59 -23.07
N GLU A 12 9.93 2.58 -23.94
CA GLU A 12 9.50 3.93 -23.52
C GLU A 12 8.12 3.92 -22.84
N LYS A 13 7.16 3.15 -23.37
CA LYS A 13 5.82 3.04 -22.78
C LYS A 13 5.82 2.21 -21.51
N PHE A 14 6.60 1.13 -21.48
CA PHE A 14 6.74 0.26 -20.31
C PHE A 14 7.35 1.02 -19.14
N GLN A 15 8.41 1.80 -19.38
CA GLN A 15 9.07 2.59 -18.34
C GLN A 15 8.15 3.67 -17.75
N LYS A 16 7.29 4.28 -18.59
CA LYS A 16 6.26 5.21 -18.13
C LYS A 16 5.19 4.52 -17.29
N VAL A 17 4.72 3.34 -17.70
CA VAL A 17 3.75 2.54 -16.93
C VAL A 17 4.37 2.12 -15.58
N LEU A 18 5.65 1.74 -15.54
CA LEU A 18 6.35 1.41 -14.30
C LEU A 18 6.47 2.62 -13.36
N GLN A 19 6.69 3.82 -13.90
CA GLN A 19 6.70 5.07 -13.12
C GLN A 19 5.32 5.43 -12.57
N ASP A 20 4.28 5.38 -13.40
CA ASP A 20 2.90 5.67 -12.98
C ASP A 20 2.37 4.66 -11.94
N ASN A 21 2.88 3.41 -11.96
CA ASN A 21 2.51 2.36 -10.99
C ASN A 21 3.48 2.24 -9.80
N GLY A 22 4.44 3.15 -9.64
CA GLY A 22 5.32 3.19 -8.45
C GLY A 22 6.32 2.04 -8.31
N LEU A 23 6.62 1.30 -9.39
CA LEU A 23 7.52 0.13 -9.39
C LEU A 23 9.02 0.49 -9.51
N VAL A 24 9.39 1.78 -9.47
CA VAL A 24 10.78 2.21 -9.61
C VAL A 24 11.50 2.12 -8.26
N GLY A 25 11.94 0.91 -7.91
CA GLY A 25 12.63 0.71 -6.64
C GLY A 25 13.23 -0.67 -6.38
N GLN A 26 13.82 -1.35 -7.38
CA GLN A 26 15.02 -2.21 -7.24
C GLN A 26 15.21 -3.03 -8.52
N GLY A 27 16.43 -3.00 -9.05
CA GLY A 27 16.79 -3.79 -10.22
C GLY A 27 16.85 -5.28 -9.91
N GLN A 28 16.00 -6.06 -10.56
CA GLN A 28 16.27 -7.46 -10.89
C GLN A 28 15.38 -7.89 -12.06
N PRO A 29 15.90 -8.63 -13.07
CA PRO A 29 15.09 -9.11 -14.18
C PRO A 29 14.33 -10.35 -13.72
N SER A 30 13.17 -10.19 -13.11
CA SER A 30 12.23 -11.30 -12.92
C SER A 30 11.27 -11.35 -14.10
N GLN A 31 11.52 -12.31 -14.99
CA GLN A 31 10.53 -12.81 -15.94
C GLN A 31 9.26 -13.20 -15.18
N GLY A 32 8.12 -12.75 -15.70
CA GLY A 32 6.87 -13.48 -15.53
C GLY A 32 5.84 -12.82 -14.63
N ASN A 33 4.93 -12.12 -15.31
CA ASN A 33 3.49 -12.17 -15.05
C ASN A 33 2.95 -11.44 -13.81
N ALA A 34 1.89 -10.69 -14.07
CA ALA A 34 1.06 -9.95 -13.14
C ALA A 34 0.29 -10.81 -12.12
N ASP A 35 0.90 -11.88 -11.60
CA ASP A 35 0.26 -12.90 -10.75
C ASP A 35 0.91 -13.08 -9.37
N LEU A 36 2.18 -12.69 -9.19
CA LEU A 36 2.93 -13.07 -7.99
C LEU A 36 3.30 -11.85 -7.16
N VAL A 37 2.32 -11.33 -6.43
CA VAL A 37 2.60 -10.65 -5.15
C VAL A 37 3.51 -11.59 -4.36
N SER A 38 4.71 -11.14 -4.03
CA SER A 38 5.71 -11.99 -3.40
C SER A 38 5.21 -12.50 -2.05
N LEU A 39 5.61 -13.72 -1.67
CA LEU A 39 5.31 -14.29 -0.35
C LEU A 39 5.77 -13.37 0.79
N GLU A 40 6.84 -12.61 0.56
CA GLU A 40 7.33 -11.60 1.51
C GLU A 40 6.34 -10.44 1.67
N GLU A 41 5.75 -9.96 0.57
CA GLU A 41 4.75 -8.90 0.60
C GLU A 41 3.45 -9.36 1.25
N LYS A 42 2.99 -10.59 0.94
CA LYS A 42 1.82 -11.20 1.61
C LYS A 42 2.03 -11.28 3.13
N LYS A 43 3.22 -11.69 3.57
CA LYS A 43 3.61 -11.70 4.99
C LYS A 43 3.67 -10.31 5.59
N ALA A 44 4.19 -9.33 4.85
CA ALA A 44 4.26 -7.94 5.30
C ALA A 44 2.85 -7.34 5.47
N PHE A 45 1.95 -7.57 4.52
CA PHE A 45 0.54 -7.15 4.62
C PHE A 45 -0.16 -7.78 5.82
N ALA A 46 -0.01 -9.10 6.03
CA ALA A 46 -0.58 -9.79 7.19
C ALA A 46 -0.06 -9.19 8.52
N LYS A 47 1.24 -8.85 8.60
CA LYS A 47 1.81 -8.16 9.76
C LYS A 47 1.25 -6.74 9.94
N SER A 48 0.97 -6.02 8.86
CA SER A 48 0.40 -4.68 8.88
C SER A 48 -1.03 -4.67 9.42
N LEU A 49 -1.83 -5.71 9.15
CA LEU A 49 -3.19 -5.83 9.69
C LEU A 49 -3.23 -5.81 11.23
N TYR A 50 -2.22 -6.39 11.90
CA TYR A 50 -2.11 -6.33 13.37
C TYR A 50 -1.84 -4.93 13.94
N LYS A 51 -1.42 -3.97 13.10
CA LYS A 51 -1.15 -2.58 13.50
C LYS A 51 -2.32 -1.64 13.26
N LEU A 52 -3.37 -2.12 12.58
CA LEU A 52 -4.57 -1.36 12.26
C LEU A 52 -5.57 -1.41 13.42
N THR A 53 -6.44 -0.41 13.48
CA THR A 53 -7.57 -0.41 14.42
C THR A 53 -8.71 -1.30 13.93
N LYS A 54 -9.62 -1.66 14.84
CA LYS A 54 -10.81 -2.48 14.54
C LYS A 54 -11.64 -1.89 13.39
N ASP A 55 -11.83 -0.57 13.38
CA ASP A 55 -12.57 0.13 12.33
C ASP A 55 -11.90 0.03 10.95
N GLU A 56 -10.57 0.09 10.90
CA GLU A 56 -9.81 0.03 9.65
C GLU A 56 -9.75 -1.39 9.09
N VAL A 57 -9.58 -2.39 9.96
CA VAL A 57 -9.69 -3.80 9.59
C VAL A 57 -11.10 -4.10 9.07
N GLY A 58 -12.13 -3.56 9.74
CA GLY A 58 -13.52 -3.66 9.28
C GLY A 58 -13.73 -3.12 7.87
N LYS A 59 -13.14 -1.96 7.53
CA LYS A 59 -13.21 -1.39 6.18
C LYS A 59 -12.54 -2.29 5.13
N ILE A 60 -11.36 -2.81 5.44
CA ILE A 60 -10.64 -3.76 4.57
C ILE A 60 -11.49 -5.01 4.29
N LEU A 61 -12.12 -5.56 5.33
CA LEU A 61 -12.99 -6.74 5.23
C LEU A 61 -14.21 -6.47 4.33
N VAL A 62 -14.86 -5.31 4.46
CA VAL A 62 -16.01 -4.92 3.61
C VAL A 62 -15.59 -4.77 2.15
N GLU A 63 -14.44 -4.14 1.89
CA GLU A 63 -13.92 -3.96 0.53
C GLU A 63 -13.57 -5.32 -0.11
N LEU A 64 -12.96 -6.23 0.66
CA LEU A 64 -12.67 -7.61 0.23
C LEU A 64 -13.93 -8.42 -0.06
N ASP A 65 -14.95 -8.31 0.77
CA ASP A 65 -16.22 -9.01 0.57
C ASP A 65 -16.92 -8.56 -0.74
N GLN A 66 -16.83 -7.27 -1.08
CA GLN A 66 -17.42 -6.72 -2.30
C GLN A 66 -16.64 -7.08 -3.57
N LYS A 67 -15.30 -7.05 -3.50
CA LYS A 67 -14.43 -7.18 -4.68
C LYS A 67 -13.91 -8.59 -4.89
N CYS A 68 -13.66 -9.33 -3.81
CA CYS A 68 -13.01 -10.64 -3.80
C CYS A 68 -13.61 -11.55 -2.70
N PRO A 69 -14.91 -11.91 -2.78
CA PRO A 69 -15.56 -12.73 -1.76
C PRO A 69 -14.92 -14.12 -1.60
N ALA A 70 -14.25 -14.63 -2.64
CA ALA A 70 -13.54 -15.90 -2.59
C ALA A 70 -12.32 -15.90 -1.64
N ALA A 71 -11.80 -14.71 -1.30
CA ALA A 71 -10.68 -14.55 -0.37
C ALA A 71 -11.12 -14.46 1.09
N LEU A 72 -12.43 -14.40 1.35
CA LEU A 72 -13.00 -14.20 2.68
C LEU A 72 -13.90 -15.37 3.06
N VAL A 73 -13.60 -16.05 4.16
CA VAL A 73 -14.46 -17.10 4.72
C VAL A 73 -15.04 -16.58 6.03
N LYS A 74 -16.34 -16.29 6.01
CA LYS A 74 -17.09 -15.84 7.19
C LYS A 74 -17.63 -17.07 7.91
N ASN A 75 -17.17 -17.32 9.13
CA ASN A 75 -17.78 -18.32 9.99
C ASN A 75 -18.85 -17.64 10.85
N SER A 76 -20.13 -17.83 10.50
CA SER A 76 -21.25 -17.18 11.17
C SER A 76 -21.46 -17.63 12.62
N SER A 77 -20.75 -18.67 13.07
CA SER A 77 -20.91 -19.24 14.41
C SER A 77 -19.95 -18.66 15.45
N GLU A 78 -18.85 -18.01 15.03
CA GLU A 78 -17.72 -17.75 15.93
C GLU A 78 -17.23 -16.28 15.92
N ASP A 79 -17.93 -15.35 15.25
CA ASP A 79 -17.46 -13.95 15.02
C ASP A 79 -16.02 -13.88 14.44
N GLU A 80 -15.58 -14.97 13.82
CA GLU A 80 -14.26 -15.14 13.23
C GLU A 80 -14.36 -15.08 11.69
N VAL A 81 -13.39 -14.38 11.09
CA VAL A 81 -13.29 -14.25 9.64
C VAL A 81 -11.89 -14.66 9.20
N GLU A 82 -11.82 -15.69 8.37
CA GLU A 82 -10.57 -16.14 7.78
C GLU A 82 -10.31 -15.41 6.45
N LEU A 83 -9.11 -14.85 6.33
CA LEU A 83 -8.66 -14.14 5.14
C LEU A 83 -7.56 -14.94 4.44
N ASN A 84 -7.83 -15.36 3.20
CA ASN A 84 -6.88 -16.10 2.39
C ASN A 84 -6.18 -15.16 1.40
N VAL A 85 -4.95 -14.77 1.73
CA VAL A 85 -4.11 -13.84 0.95
C VAL A 85 -3.73 -14.35 -0.45
N ASP A 86 -3.79 -15.66 -0.69
CA ASP A 86 -3.51 -16.24 -2.02
C ASP A 86 -4.68 -16.12 -2.98
N LYS A 87 -5.90 -15.93 -2.47
CA LYS A 87 -7.12 -15.77 -3.28
C LYS A 87 -7.44 -14.32 -3.59
N ILE A 88 -6.59 -13.37 -3.14
CA ILE A 88 -6.76 -11.94 -3.41
C ILE A 88 -6.16 -11.62 -4.77
N THR A 89 -6.94 -10.96 -5.63
CA THR A 89 -6.46 -10.49 -6.93
C THR A 89 -5.30 -9.49 -6.74
N PRO A 90 -4.22 -9.56 -7.54
CA PRO A 90 -3.06 -8.68 -7.39
C PRO A 90 -3.37 -7.18 -7.38
N THR A 91 -4.34 -6.74 -8.18
CA THR A 91 -4.84 -5.36 -8.19
C THR A 91 -5.43 -4.95 -6.84
N MET A 92 -6.30 -5.79 -6.28
CA MET A 92 -6.91 -5.57 -4.98
C MET A 92 -5.85 -5.58 -3.86
N PHE A 93 -4.87 -6.47 -3.95
CA PHE A 93 -3.79 -6.54 -2.96
C PHE A 93 -3.00 -5.22 -2.89
N ALA A 94 -2.67 -4.62 -4.05
CA ALA A 94 -1.96 -3.34 -4.09
C ALA A 94 -2.77 -2.19 -3.47
N GLU A 95 -4.09 -2.14 -3.72
CA GLU A 95 -4.98 -1.14 -3.12
C GLU A 95 -5.06 -1.30 -1.60
N LEU A 96 -5.24 -2.53 -1.11
CA LEU A 96 -5.30 -2.84 0.31
C LEU A 96 -4.00 -2.53 1.06
N VAL A 97 -2.85 -2.84 0.45
CA VAL A 97 -1.54 -2.49 1.01
C VAL A 97 -1.36 -0.98 1.09
N THR A 98 -1.77 -0.25 0.06
CA THR A 98 -1.70 1.22 0.04
C THR A 98 -2.59 1.81 1.13
N PHE A 99 -3.81 1.30 1.28
CA PHE A 99 -4.73 1.71 2.34
C PHE A 99 -4.17 1.42 3.74
N ALA A 100 -3.70 0.18 3.99
CA ALA A 100 -3.14 -0.22 5.27
C ALA A 100 -1.92 0.63 5.65
N ASN A 101 -1.02 0.90 4.70
CA ASN A 101 0.14 1.75 4.93
C ASN A 101 -0.25 3.21 5.19
N GLY A 102 -1.28 3.73 4.50
CA GLY A 102 -1.83 5.06 4.76
C GLY A 102 -2.39 5.21 6.16
N CYS A 103 -3.14 4.21 6.63
CA CYS A 103 -3.65 4.12 8.00
C CYS A 103 -2.52 4.09 9.04
N ILE A 104 -1.53 3.22 8.84
CA ILE A 104 -0.37 3.09 9.74
C ILE A 104 0.45 4.40 9.78
N ALA A 105 0.64 5.05 8.64
CA ALA A 105 1.32 6.34 8.57
C ALA A 105 0.54 7.43 9.31
N ASN A 106 -0.79 7.42 9.23
CA ASN A 106 -1.65 8.36 9.96
C ASN A 106 -1.60 8.10 11.48
N HIS A 107 -1.46 6.84 11.92
CA HIS A 107 -1.24 6.50 13.33
C HIS A 107 0.09 7.03 13.85
N GLN A 108 1.16 6.90 13.06
CA GLN A 108 2.49 7.37 13.44
C GLN A 108 2.64 8.91 13.32
N GLY A 109 1.91 9.54 12.40
CA GLY A 109 1.93 10.98 12.18
C GLY A 109 1.26 11.83 13.27
N LYS A 110 0.49 11.21 14.18
CA LYS A 110 -0.16 11.91 15.30
C LYS A 110 0.74 12.11 16.53
N GLY A 111 2.00 11.68 16.46
CA GLY A 111 3.00 11.84 17.51
C GLY A 111 4.25 12.57 17.03
N GLY A 112 4.16 13.85 16.65
CA GLY A 112 5.38 14.64 16.45
C GLY A 112 5.29 15.86 15.53
N LYS A 113 4.66 16.94 15.99
CA LYS A 113 5.08 18.30 15.63
C LYS A 113 4.65 19.30 16.71
N ASN A 114 5.25 19.14 17.89
CA ASN A 114 5.31 20.20 18.90
C ASN A 114 6.72 20.82 18.85
N SER A 115 6.93 21.77 17.93
CA SER A 115 8.05 22.72 17.88
C SER A 115 7.74 23.67 16.71
N SER A 116 7.37 24.93 16.88
CA SER A 116 8.04 25.95 17.68
C SER A 116 7.08 27.09 18.04
N LYS A 117 6.69 27.16 19.31
CA LYS A 117 6.31 28.42 19.96
C LYS A 117 7.59 29.15 20.36
N SER A 118 8.29 29.76 19.40
CA SER A 118 9.38 30.69 19.69
C SER A 118 8.83 32.10 19.73
N GLY A 119 8.41 32.52 20.92
CA GLY A 119 8.12 33.91 21.21
C GLY A 119 9.42 34.73 21.16
N SER A 120 9.48 35.71 20.27
CA SER A 120 10.50 36.76 20.29
C SER A 120 9.87 38.08 20.70
N LYS A 121 9.57 38.20 22.00
CA LYS A 121 9.51 39.50 22.69
C LYS A 121 10.97 39.93 22.91
N LYS A 122 11.49 40.84 22.09
CA LYS A 122 12.64 41.66 22.46
C LYS A 122 12.29 43.13 22.24
N LYS A 123 12.03 43.81 23.36
CA LYS A 123 12.18 45.25 23.52
C LYS A 123 13.62 45.63 23.12
N ALA A 124 13.77 46.67 22.33
CA ALA A 124 14.99 47.48 22.30
C ALA A 124 14.60 48.96 22.25
N ARG A 125 15.24 49.71 23.14
CA ARG A 125 15.16 51.13 23.49
C ARG A 125 16.54 51.72 23.13
N THR A 126 16.62 53.04 22.89
CA THR A 126 17.86 53.86 22.70
C THR A 126 18.34 53.83 21.24
N THR A 127 18.57 54.94 20.52
CA THR A 127 18.89 56.35 20.86
C THR A 127 18.18 57.27 19.88
#